data_AF-A0A416E8X9-F1
#
_entry.id   AF-A0A416E8X9-F1
#
_cell.length_a   1.000
_cell.length_b   1.000
_cell.length_c   1.000
_cell.angle_alpha   90.00
_cell.angle_beta   90.00
_cell.angle_gamma   90.00
#
_symmetry.space_group_name_H-M   'P 1'
#
loop_
_entity.id
_entity.type
_entity.pdbx_description
1 polymer ?
#
loop_
_entity_poly.entity_id
_entity_poly.type
_entity_poly.pdbx_seq_one_letter_code
_entity_poly.pdbx_strand_id
1 'polypeptide(L)'
;MRGALSLRHRLYGSEAFLCRRNGKELEIQNIKEVKRLLREILQEDKRKIRYIIEKYPYERLVECVELNGRCFTEEALLENNLEISDLLHIVELIPQLIEDLEQGRKSKLWDKLQEDVFELLLHVSANRIFRLLFVQFGGIQFLNGFIKKTPKTPAAEIAKAVEIKKQLL
;
A
#
# COMPACT_ATOMS: atom_id res chain seq x y z
N MET A 1 -2.94 30.45 19.38
CA MET A 1 -2.77 30.11 17.95
C MET A 1 -1.29 29.93 17.68
N ARG A 2 -0.82 28.70 17.45
CA ARG A 2 0.57 28.44 17.02
C ARG A 2 0.60 28.57 15.50
N GLY A 3 1.07 29.72 15.01
CA GLY A 3 1.31 29.90 13.57
C GLY A 3 2.39 28.92 13.13
N ALA A 4 2.07 28.07 12.16
CA ALA A 4 3.08 27.28 11.48
C ALA A 4 4.09 28.26 10.84
N LEU A 5 5.34 28.21 11.30
CA LEU A 5 6.48 28.86 10.63
C LEU A 5 6.70 28.13 9.30
N SER A 6 5.94 28.53 8.28
CA SER A 6 6.24 28.22 6.89
C SER A 6 7.54 28.94 6.54
N LEU A 7 8.66 28.20 6.55
CA LEU A 7 9.87 28.62 5.87
C LEU A 7 9.56 28.67 4.38
N ARG A 8 9.06 29.81 3.89
CA ARG A 8 8.95 30.10 2.46
C ARG A 8 10.36 30.26 1.90
N HIS A 9 11.07 29.14 1.70
CA HIS A 9 12.27 29.16 0.89
C HIS A 9 11.87 29.67 -0.50
N ARG A 10 12.58 30.67 -1.04
CA ARG A 10 12.25 31.34 -2.31
C ARG A 10 12.07 30.38 -3.50
N LEU A 11 12.64 29.19 -3.39
CA LEU A 11 12.57 28.16 -4.42
C LEU A 11 11.45 27.12 -4.16
N TYR A 12 10.73 27.16 -3.04
CA TYR A 12 9.69 26.16 -2.72
C TYR A 12 8.63 25.98 -3.84
N GLY A 13 8.32 27.05 -4.57
CA GLY A 13 7.40 27.02 -5.72
C GLY A 13 8.03 26.57 -7.05
N SER A 14 9.34 26.43 -7.17
CA SER A 14 9.98 26.04 -8.43
C SER A 14 9.78 24.56 -8.72
N GLU A 15 9.75 24.18 -10.00
CA GLU A 15 9.67 22.77 -10.43
C GLU A 15 10.99 22.02 -10.23
N ALA A 16 12.12 22.71 -10.29
CA ALA A 16 13.44 22.14 -10.09
C ALA A 16 14.43 23.17 -9.52
N PHE A 17 15.55 22.67 -9.00
CA PHE A 17 16.67 23.44 -8.47
C PHE A 17 17.97 22.99 -9.12
N LEU A 18 18.77 23.94 -9.61
CA LEU A 18 20.14 23.64 -10.03
C LEU A 18 21.04 23.67 -8.80
N CYS A 19 21.83 22.61 -8.61
CA CYS A 19 22.86 22.54 -7.58
C CYS A 19 24.17 22.03 -8.18
N ARG A 20 25.29 22.19 -7.46
CA ARG A 20 26.57 21.61 -7.84
C ARG A 20 27.00 20.55 -6.85
N ARG A 21 27.40 19.38 -7.35
CA ARG A 21 28.02 18.31 -6.56
C ARG A 21 29.32 17.88 -7.26
N ASN A 22 30.44 17.95 -6.55
CA ASN A 22 31.76 17.59 -7.08
C ASN A 22 32.10 18.30 -8.41
N GLY A 23 31.77 19.58 -8.53
CA GLY A 23 32.03 20.38 -9.74
C GLY A 23 31.07 20.13 -10.91
N LYS A 24 30.15 19.16 -10.80
CA LYS A 24 29.09 18.91 -11.80
C LYS A 24 27.82 19.64 -11.41
N GLU A 25 27.20 20.30 -12.39
CA GLU A 25 25.86 20.86 -12.23
C GLU A 25 24.83 19.73 -12.32
N LEU A 26 23.85 19.77 -11.42
CA LEU A 26 22.77 18.79 -11.29
C LEU A 26 21.46 19.56 -11.19
N GLU A 27 20.45 19.08 -11.91
CA GLU A 27 19.08 19.53 -11.73
C GLU A 27 18.37 18.57 -10.77
N ILE A 28 17.89 19.10 -9.64
CA ILE A 28 17.08 18.37 -8.67
C ILE A 28 15.63 18.77 -8.85
N GLN A 29 14.79 17.79 -9.19
CA GLN A 29 13.35 17.98 -9.32
C GLN A 29 12.71 18.21 -7.94
N ASN A 30 11.82 19.19 -7.85
CA ASN A 30 11.06 19.48 -6.64
C ASN A 30 9.83 18.57 -6.58
N ILE A 31 9.76 17.70 -5.58
CA ILE A 31 8.63 16.81 -5.38
C ILE A 31 7.60 17.51 -4.51
N LYS A 32 6.56 18.05 -5.14
CA LYS A 32 5.48 18.80 -4.47
C LYS A 32 4.31 17.92 -3.99
N GLU A 33 4.21 16.70 -4.53
CA GLU A 33 3.10 15.78 -4.25
C GLU A 33 3.58 14.59 -3.43
N VAL A 34 2.87 14.30 -2.33
CA VAL A 34 3.16 13.16 -1.45
C VAL A 34 3.13 11.84 -2.23
N LYS A 35 2.20 11.69 -3.18
CA LYS A 35 2.10 10.50 -4.04
C LYS A 35 3.38 10.26 -4.84
N ARG A 36 3.93 11.33 -5.43
CA ARG A 36 5.20 11.28 -6.16
C ARG A 36 6.36 10.96 -5.21
N LEU A 37 6.41 11.56 -4.03
CA LEU A 37 7.46 11.27 -3.05
C LEU A 37 7.47 9.79 -2.63
N LEU A 38 6.30 9.24 -2.28
CA LEU A 38 6.18 7.84 -1.88
C LEU A 38 6.53 6.88 -3.01
N ARG A 39 6.23 7.24 -4.27
CA ARG A 39 6.65 6.49 -5.45
C ARG A 39 8.17 6.44 -5.59
N GLU A 40 8.86 7.57 -5.46
CA GLU A 40 10.33 7.60 -5.52
C GLU A 40 10.94 6.75 -4.38
N ILE A 41 10.39 6.86 -3.16
CA ILE A 41 10.85 6.04 -2.01
C ILE A 41 10.71 4.54 -2.31
N LEU A 42 9.61 4.12 -2.94
CA LEU A 42 9.41 2.71 -3.28
C LEU A 42 10.38 2.23 -4.36
N GLN A 43 10.71 3.11 -5.30
CA GLN A 43 11.65 2.82 -6.37
C GLN A 43 13.08 2.65 -5.85
N GLU A 44 13.45 3.41 -4.81
CA GLU A 44 14.75 3.29 -4.15
C GLU A 44 14.85 2.03 -3.27
N ASP A 45 13.82 1.73 -2.48
CA ASP A 45 13.81 0.58 -1.58
C ASP A 45 12.43 -0.06 -1.46
N LYS A 46 12.25 -1.23 -2.11
CA LYS A 46 11.02 -2.01 -2.04
C LYS A 46 10.60 -2.40 -0.61
N ARG A 47 11.54 -2.45 0.35
CA ARG A 47 11.25 -2.79 1.75
C ARG A 47 10.46 -1.70 2.47
N LYS A 48 10.29 -0.53 1.85
CA LYS A 48 9.46 0.56 2.37
C LYS A 48 7.98 0.38 2.05
N ILE A 49 7.57 -0.70 1.38
CA ILE A 49 6.19 -0.88 0.92
C ILE A 49 5.15 -0.77 2.04
N ARG A 50 5.40 -1.35 3.21
CA ARG A 50 4.48 -1.23 4.36
C ARG A 50 4.31 0.23 4.77
N TYR A 51 5.43 0.94 4.95
CA TYR A 51 5.42 2.36 5.27
C TYR A 51 4.64 3.17 4.22
N ILE A 52 4.82 2.85 2.94
CA ILE A 52 4.13 3.55 1.85
C ILE A 52 2.63 3.29 1.91
N ILE A 53 2.19 2.04 2.07
CA ILE A 53 0.77 1.70 2.24
C ILE A 53 0.19 2.45 3.44
N GLU A 54 0.87 2.46 4.57
CA GLU A 54 0.36 3.09 5.80
C GLU A 54 0.39 4.63 5.81
N LYS A 55 1.27 5.24 5.02
CA LYS A 55 1.45 6.71 4.98
C LYS A 55 0.93 7.36 3.71
N TYR A 56 0.43 6.58 2.76
CA TYR A 56 -0.22 7.15 1.59
C TYR A 56 -1.45 7.96 2.03
N PRO A 57 -1.71 9.13 1.40
CA PRO A 57 -2.82 10.00 1.78
C PRO A 57 -4.16 9.44 1.27
N TYR A 58 -4.58 8.30 1.81
CA TYR A 58 -5.89 7.70 1.57
C TYR A 58 -6.98 8.43 2.35
N GLU A 59 -8.23 8.31 1.90
CA GLU A 59 -9.40 8.90 2.57
C GLU A 59 -9.80 8.15 3.87
N ARG A 60 -9.23 6.96 4.06
CA ARG A 60 -9.40 6.12 5.25
C ARG A 60 -8.06 5.61 5.74
N LEU A 61 -8.00 5.22 7.01
CA LEU A 61 -6.85 4.53 7.56
C LEU A 61 -6.63 3.22 6.80
N VAL A 62 -5.39 2.97 6.41
CA VAL A 62 -4.97 1.71 5.81
C VAL A 62 -3.74 1.23 6.57
N GLU A 63 -3.79 0.00 7.06
CA GLU A 63 -2.70 -0.56 7.85
C GLU A 63 -2.41 -2.01 7.50
N CYS A 64 -1.14 -2.40 7.68
CA CYS A 64 -0.73 -3.79 7.62
C CYS A 64 -0.61 -4.30 9.05
N VAL A 65 -1.48 -5.25 9.42
CA VAL A 65 -1.56 -5.73 10.80
C VAL A 65 -0.26 -6.39 11.22
N GLU A 66 0.23 -6.02 12.40
CA GLU A 66 1.39 -6.62 13.04
C GLU A 66 0.98 -7.35 14.32
N LEU A 67 1.35 -8.62 14.42
CA LEU A 67 1.11 -9.44 15.60
C LEU A 67 2.45 -9.99 16.10
N ASN A 68 2.75 -9.76 17.37
CA ASN A 68 3.97 -10.26 18.02
C ASN A 68 5.26 -9.90 17.23
N GLY A 69 5.32 -8.68 16.69
CA GLY A 69 6.47 -8.20 15.91
C GLY A 69 6.52 -8.71 14.47
N ARG A 70 5.47 -9.36 13.98
CA ARG A 70 5.41 -9.96 12.64
C ARG A 70 4.26 -9.39 11.82
N CYS A 71 4.55 -8.93 10.61
CA CYS A 71 3.56 -8.42 9.66
C CYS A 71 3.46 -9.32 8.43
N PHE A 72 2.42 -10.17 8.38
CA PHE A 72 2.29 -11.17 7.31
C PHE A 72 1.95 -10.57 5.95
N THR A 73 1.30 -9.40 5.92
CA THR A 73 1.08 -8.65 4.67
C THR A 73 2.41 -8.17 4.09
N GLU A 74 3.27 -7.59 4.92
CA GLU A 74 4.60 -7.12 4.50
C GLU A 74 5.48 -8.26 3.98
N GLU A 75 5.52 -9.38 4.71
CA GLU A 75 6.20 -10.60 4.25
C GLU A 75 5.68 -11.04 2.88
N ALA A 76 4.37 -11.11 2.71
CA ALA A 76 3.76 -11.50 1.45
C ALA A 76 4.15 -10.56 0.30
N LEU A 77 4.18 -9.24 0.54
CA LEU A 77 4.57 -8.26 -0.46
C LEU A 77 6.05 -8.37 -0.87
N LEU A 78 6.93 -8.76 0.06
CA LEU A 78 8.37 -8.83 -0.17
C LEU A 78 8.86 -10.18 -0.71
N GLU A 79 8.20 -11.28 -0.33
CA GLU A 79 8.64 -12.65 -0.59
C GLU A 79 8.02 -13.29 -1.85
N ASN A 80 6.99 -12.69 -2.44
CA ASN A 80 6.29 -13.24 -3.62
C ASN A 80 6.86 -12.79 -4.98
N ASN A 81 8.08 -12.25 -5.00
CA ASN A 81 8.74 -11.74 -6.21
C ASN A 81 7.85 -10.76 -6.99
N LEU A 82 7.27 -9.79 -6.29
CA LEU A 82 6.54 -8.67 -6.91
C LEU A 82 7.55 -7.64 -7.43
N GLU A 83 7.29 -7.12 -8.61
CA GLU A 83 8.05 -6.01 -9.19
C GLU A 83 7.64 -4.68 -8.53
N ILE A 84 8.48 -3.65 -8.64
CA ILE A 84 8.15 -2.32 -8.10
C ILE A 84 6.87 -1.77 -8.74
N SER A 85 6.67 -2.02 -10.03
CA SER A 85 5.43 -1.71 -10.76
C SER A 85 4.20 -2.38 -10.14
N ASP A 86 4.32 -3.65 -9.74
CA ASP A 86 3.24 -4.39 -9.07
C ASP A 86 2.91 -3.72 -7.73
N LEU A 87 3.93 -3.41 -6.93
CA LEU A 87 3.75 -2.78 -5.62
C LEU A 87 3.14 -1.38 -5.71
N LEU A 88 3.54 -0.59 -6.70
CA LEU A 88 2.91 0.71 -6.99
C LEU A 88 1.44 0.54 -7.37
N HIS A 89 1.14 -0.44 -8.23
CA HIS A 89 -0.23 -0.71 -8.65
C HIS A 89 -1.14 -1.07 -7.46
N ILE A 90 -0.62 -1.83 -6.48
CA ILE A 90 -1.34 -2.12 -5.22
C ILE A 90 -1.70 -0.81 -4.49
N VAL A 91 -0.72 0.07 -4.30
CA VAL A 91 -0.89 1.35 -3.61
C VAL A 91 -1.93 2.23 -4.32
N GLU A 92 -1.94 2.21 -5.66
CA GLU A 92 -2.85 2.99 -6.51
C GLU A 92 -4.27 2.45 -6.58
N LEU A 93 -4.48 1.15 -6.29
CA LEU A 93 -5.81 0.52 -6.31
C LEU A 93 -6.59 0.67 -4.99
N ILE A 94 -5.90 0.89 -3.88
CA ILE A 94 -6.52 1.04 -2.55
C ILE A 94 -7.59 2.16 -2.50
N PRO A 95 -7.42 3.34 -3.13
CA PRO A 95 -8.48 4.35 -3.18
C PRO A 95 -9.77 3.83 -3.82
N GLN A 96 -9.67 3.07 -4.93
CA GLN A 96 -10.85 2.47 -5.57
C GLN A 96 -11.51 1.42 -4.68
N LEU A 97 -10.70 0.63 -3.95
CA LEU A 97 -11.22 -0.32 -2.98
C LEU A 97 -12.00 0.38 -1.86
N ILE A 98 -11.48 1.48 -1.32
CA ILE A 98 -12.16 2.28 -0.30
C ILE A 98 -13.51 2.77 -0.84
N GLU A 99 -13.50 3.39 -2.03
CA GLU A 99 -14.72 3.90 -2.65
C GLU A 99 -15.77 2.78 -2.88
N ASP A 100 -15.32 1.64 -3.42
CA ASP A 100 -16.20 0.50 -3.68
C ASP A 100 -16.85 -0.02 -2.39
N LEU A 101 -16.09 -0.15 -1.31
CA LEU A 101 -16.59 -0.63 -0.03
C LEU A 101 -17.57 0.37 0.61
N GLU A 102 -17.29 1.67 0.54
CA GLU A 102 -18.15 2.72 1.11
C GLU A 102 -19.49 2.85 0.39
N GLN A 103 -19.47 2.67 -0.93
CA GLN A 103 -20.69 2.71 -1.74
C GLN A 103 -21.43 1.36 -1.78
N GLY A 104 -20.89 0.32 -1.12
CA GLY A 104 -21.42 -1.04 -1.22
C GLY A 104 -21.38 -1.61 -2.64
N ARG A 105 -20.48 -1.09 -3.49
CA ARG A 105 -20.36 -1.46 -4.90
C ARG A 105 -19.56 -2.76 -5.02
N LYS A 106 -20.22 -3.79 -5.55
CA LYS A 106 -19.53 -5.03 -5.89
C LYS A 106 -18.72 -4.86 -7.17
N SER A 107 -17.42 -5.16 -7.12
CA SER A 107 -16.54 -5.13 -8.28
C SER A 107 -15.70 -6.41 -8.38
N LYS A 108 -14.94 -6.54 -9.47
CA LYS A 108 -13.96 -7.64 -9.64
C LYS A 108 -12.70 -7.45 -8.78
N LEU A 109 -12.54 -6.25 -8.19
CA LEU A 109 -11.37 -5.88 -7.40
C LEU A 109 -11.37 -6.61 -6.06
N TRP A 110 -12.54 -6.91 -5.49
CA TRP A 110 -12.62 -7.51 -4.18
C TRP A 110 -13.75 -8.53 -4.01
N ASP A 111 -13.53 -9.52 -3.15
CA ASP A 111 -14.55 -10.48 -2.74
C ASP A 111 -14.69 -10.64 -1.23
N LYS A 112 -15.90 -10.98 -0.77
CA LYS A 112 -16.11 -11.39 0.62
C LYS A 112 -15.85 -12.88 0.71
N LEU A 113 -14.98 -13.27 1.63
CA LEU A 113 -14.66 -14.66 1.89
C LEU A 113 -15.57 -15.21 3.00
N GLN A 114 -15.11 -15.14 4.24
CA GLN A 114 -15.78 -15.69 5.42
C GLN A 114 -15.57 -14.77 6.62
N GLU A 115 -16.54 -14.70 7.54
CA GLU A 115 -16.40 -13.99 8.82
C GLU A 115 -15.90 -12.54 8.65
N ASP A 116 -16.46 -11.82 7.68
CA ASP A 116 -16.09 -10.43 7.34
C ASP A 116 -14.61 -10.24 6.97
N VAL A 117 -13.93 -11.33 6.59
CA VAL A 117 -12.67 -11.28 5.86
C VAL A 117 -13.00 -11.14 4.37
N PHE A 118 -12.29 -10.23 3.73
CA PHE A 118 -12.38 -9.94 2.31
C PHE A 118 -11.04 -10.23 1.64
N GLU A 119 -11.06 -10.35 0.31
CA GLU A 119 -9.85 -10.39 -0.50
C GLU A 119 -9.86 -9.26 -1.52
N LEU A 120 -8.69 -8.66 -1.73
CA LEU A 120 -8.35 -7.75 -2.82
C LEU A 120 -7.59 -8.57 -3.88
N LEU A 121 -8.09 -8.59 -5.11
CA LEU A 121 -7.54 -9.32 -6.24
C LEU A 121 -6.71 -8.39 -7.13
N LEU A 122 -5.44 -8.73 -7.33
CA LEU A 122 -4.47 -7.89 -8.02
C LEU A 122 -3.83 -8.67 -9.16
N HIS A 123 -3.98 -8.17 -10.39
CA HIS A 123 -3.20 -8.68 -11.52
C HIS A 123 -1.78 -8.12 -11.43
N VAL A 124 -0.78 -9.00 -11.42
CA VAL A 124 0.63 -8.64 -11.27
C VAL A 124 1.44 -9.24 -12.41
N SER A 125 2.69 -8.78 -12.57
CA SER A 125 3.63 -9.22 -13.59
C SER A 125 3.72 -10.75 -13.70
N ALA A 126 4.02 -11.20 -14.92
CA ALA A 126 4.00 -12.62 -15.34
C ALA A 126 2.60 -13.28 -15.32
N ASN A 127 1.54 -12.50 -15.56
CA ASN A 127 0.15 -12.97 -15.63
C ASN A 127 -0.28 -13.72 -14.35
N ARG A 128 0.25 -13.30 -13.21
CA ARG A 128 -0.08 -13.87 -11.90
C ARG A 128 -1.19 -13.04 -11.27
N ILE A 129 -1.88 -13.64 -10.30
CA ILE A 129 -2.83 -12.92 -9.46
C ILE A 129 -2.30 -12.97 -8.03
N PHE A 130 -2.06 -11.80 -7.45
CA PHE A 130 -1.77 -11.65 -6.03
C PHE A 130 -3.06 -11.33 -5.29
N ARG A 131 -3.25 -11.93 -4.11
CA ARG A 131 -4.43 -11.72 -3.26
C ARG A 131 -3.98 -11.18 -1.92
N LEU A 132 -4.57 -10.06 -1.51
CA LEU A 132 -4.42 -9.50 -0.17
C LEU A 132 -5.70 -9.73 0.61
N LEU A 133 -5.61 -10.32 1.78
CA LEU A 133 -6.76 -10.53 2.67
C LEU A 133 -6.84 -9.37 3.65
N PHE A 134 -8.04 -8.88 3.89
CA PHE A 134 -8.26 -7.71 4.73
C PHE A 134 -9.60 -7.76 5.47
N VAL A 135 -9.74 -6.93 6.49
CA VAL A 135 -11.01 -6.59 7.13
C VAL A 135 -11.28 -5.10 7.00
N GLN A 136 -12.55 -4.72 7.07
CA GLN A 136 -12.97 -3.33 7.07
C GLN A 136 -13.44 -2.94 8.48
N PHE A 137 -12.58 -2.26 9.25
CA PHE A 137 -12.88 -1.80 10.62
C PHE A 137 -12.29 -0.41 10.84
N GLY A 138 -13.12 0.64 10.75
CA GLY A 138 -12.65 2.04 10.81
C GLY A 138 -11.70 2.47 9.68
N GLY A 139 -11.44 1.56 8.72
CA GLY A 139 -10.42 1.64 7.68
C GLY A 139 -10.22 0.27 7.05
N ILE A 140 -9.11 0.08 6.32
CA ILE A 140 -8.70 -1.21 5.74
C ILE A 140 -7.52 -1.74 6.55
N GLN A 141 -7.66 -2.94 7.09
CA GLN A 141 -6.59 -3.64 7.81
C GLN A 141 -6.19 -4.88 7.01
N PHE A 142 -5.02 -4.85 6.38
CA PHE A 142 -4.48 -6.00 5.64
C PHE A 142 -3.86 -7.02 6.59
N LEU A 143 -4.29 -8.27 6.45
CA LEU A 143 -3.98 -9.37 7.38
C LEU A 143 -2.85 -10.27 6.86
N ASN A 144 -2.92 -10.68 5.60
CA ASN A 144 -1.92 -11.51 4.90
C ASN A 144 -2.10 -11.41 3.38
N GLY A 145 -1.22 -12.05 2.61
CA GLY A 145 -1.37 -12.18 1.17
C GLY A 145 -0.63 -13.35 0.57
N PHE A 146 -0.95 -13.68 -0.68
CA PHE A 146 -0.34 -14.80 -1.40
C PHE A 146 -0.53 -14.69 -2.92
N ILE A 147 0.34 -15.34 -3.70
CA ILE A 147 0.12 -15.56 -5.14
C ILE A 147 -0.86 -16.71 -5.34
N LYS A 148 -1.94 -16.44 -6.08
CA LYS A 148 -2.97 -17.41 -6.42
C LYS A 148 -2.37 -18.62 -7.18
N LYS A 149 -2.55 -19.81 -6.61
CA LYS A 149 -2.22 -21.10 -7.23
C LYS A 149 -3.46 -21.92 -7.62
N THR A 150 -4.60 -21.61 -7.00
CA THR A 150 -5.87 -22.33 -7.16
C THR A 150 -7.01 -21.36 -7.50
N PRO A 151 -8.11 -21.82 -8.10
CA PRO A 151 -9.25 -20.95 -8.42
C PRO A 151 -9.82 -20.24 -7.18
N LYS A 152 -10.06 -21.02 -6.11
CA LYS A 152 -10.54 -20.54 -4.81
C LYS A 152 -9.38 -20.21 -3.87
N THR A 153 -9.62 -19.30 -2.95
CA THR A 153 -8.65 -18.96 -1.88
C THR A 153 -8.48 -20.17 -0.96
N PRO A 154 -7.24 -20.61 -0.70
CA PRO A 154 -6.99 -21.77 0.15
C PRO A 154 -7.53 -21.55 1.57
N ALA A 155 -8.16 -22.59 2.14
CA ALA A 155 -8.73 -22.52 3.49
C ALA A 155 -7.70 -22.12 4.57
N ALA A 156 -6.44 -22.50 4.38
CA ALA A 156 -5.35 -22.13 5.29
C ALA A 156 -5.09 -20.62 5.32
N GLU A 157 -5.19 -19.92 4.18
CA GLU A 157 -5.00 -18.47 4.12
C GLU A 157 -6.17 -17.73 4.77
N ILE A 158 -7.40 -18.26 4.60
CA ILE A 158 -8.61 -17.74 5.26
C ILE A 158 -8.52 -17.94 6.77
N ALA A 159 -8.19 -19.16 7.21
CA ALA A 159 -8.05 -19.49 8.63
C ALA A 159 -6.99 -18.61 9.31
N LYS A 160 -5.86 -18.36 8.63
CA LYS A 160 -4.83 -17.43 9.10
C LYS A 160 -5.38 -16.01 9.25
N ALA A 161 -6.09 -15.49 8.24
CA ALA A 161 -6.70 -14.16 8.32
C ALA A 161 -7.74 -14.05 9.45
N VAL A 162 -8.59 -15.06 9.60
CA VAL A 162 -9.59 -15.13 10.69
C VAL A 162 -8.91 -15.15 12.05
N GLU A 163 -7.82 -15.89 12.21
CA GLU A 163 -7.06 -15.93 13.47
C GLU A 163 -6.42 -14.58 13.78
N ILE A 164 -5.83 -13.92 12.77
CA ILE A 164 -5.28 -12.56 12.93
C ILE A 164 -6.40 -11.59 13.35
N LYS A 165 -7.56 -11.65 12.70
CA LYS A 165 -8.73 -10.82 13.03
C LYS A 165 -9.17 -10.99 14.48
N LYS A 166 -9.19 -12.22 15.02
CA LYS A 166 -9.58 -12.48 16.40
C LYS A 166 -8.67 -11.82 17.43
N GLN A 167 -7.41 -11.57 17.08
CA GLN A 167 -6.44 -10.92 17.97
C GLN A 167 -6.50 -9.38 17.89
N LEU A 168 -7.30 -8.82 16.97
CA LEU A 168 -7.56 -7.37 16.87
C LEU A 168 -8.72 -6.91 17.78
N LEU A 169 -9.54 -7.85 18.28
CA LEU A 169 -10.71 -7.63 19.12
C LEU A 169 -10.39 -7.99 20.58
#